data_AF-A0A653NH32-F1
#
_entry.id   AF-A0A653NH32-F1
#
_cell.length_a   1.000
_cell.length_b   1.000
_cell.length_c   1.000
_cell.angle_alpha   90.00
_cell.angle_beta   90.00
_cell.angle_gamma   90.00
#
_symmetry.space_group_name_H-M   'P 1'
#
loop_
_entity.id
_entity.type
_entity.pdbx_description
1 polymer ?
#
loop_
_entity_poly.entity_id
_entity_poly.type
_entity_poly.pdbx_seq_one_letter_code
_entity_poly.pdbx_strand_id
1 'polypeptide(L)'
;MKILTFVVVMATFCSFSAHAVKARSCENLEVEYIKLQLQNGNLSQKNISDREFKRGTLGIEEVCELRSALGSDSLAFTLFRPKGESLSYILVHNGLDGSFKLYGPFIGNYT
;
A
#
# COMPACT_ATOMS: atom_id res chain seq x y z
N MET A 1 -29.36 -42.73 0.00
CA MET A 1 -28.33 -41.78 0.49
C MET A 1 -27.19 -41.69 -0.53
N LYS A 2 -27.22 -40.73 -1.47
CA LYS A 2 -26.14 -40.54 -2.48
C LYS A 2 -25.84 -39.06 -2.82
N ILE A 3 -26.59 -38.11 -2.26
CA ILE A 3 -26.50 -36.68 -2.60
C ILE A 3 -25.58 -35.91 -1.63
N LEU A 4 -25.40 -36.43 -0.40
CA LEU A 4 -24.59 -35.77 0.64
C LEU A 4 -23.08 -35.79 0.36
N THR A 5 -22.59 -36.75 -0.43
CA THR A 5 -21.15 -36.89 -0.69
C THR A 5 -20.61 -35.90 -1.71
N PHE A 6 -21.47 -35.30 -2.54
CA PHE A 6 -21.04 -34.38 -3.61
C PHE A 6 -20.76 -32.96 -3.12
N VAL A 7 -21.40 -32.52 -2.04
CA VAL A 7 -21.28 -31.14 -1.54
C VAL A 7 -19.95 -30.92 -0.79
N VAL A 8 -19.36 -31.97 -0.23
CA VAL A 8 -18.12 -31.87 0.56
C VAL A 8 -16.88 -31.69 -0.33
N VAL A 9 -16.92 -32.16 -1.59
CA VAL A 9 -15.75 -32.13 -2.50
C VAL A 9 -15.51 -30.75 -3.12
N MET A 10 -16.54 -29.92 -3.28
CA MET A 10 -16.39 -28.58 -3.87
C MET A 10 -15.85 -27.52 -2.90
N ALA A 11 -15.89 -27.77 -1.58
CA ALA A 11 -15.47 -26.80 -0.58
C ALA A 11 -13.94 -26.73 -0.39
N THR A 12 -13.18 -27.71 -0.87
CA THR A 12 -11.73 -27.85 -0.55
C THR A 12 -10.78 -27.28 -1.60
N PHE A 13 -11.25 -26.81 -2.76
CA PHE A 13 -10.36 -26.39 -3.86
C PHE A 13 -10.17 -24.88 -4.03
N CYS A 14 -10.81 -24.04 -3.22
CA CYS A 14 -10.57 -22.59 -3.25
C CYS A 14 -9.40 -22.19 -2.34
N SER A 15 -8.21 -22.69 -2.64
CA SER A 15 -6.98 -22.10 -2.07
C SER A 15 -6.69 -20.80 -2.80
N PHE A 16 -7.06 -19.67 -2.21
CA PHE A 16 -6.67 -18.36 -2.71
C PHE A 16 -5.16 -18.17 -2.51
N SER A 17 -4.44 -17.97 -3.61
CA SER A 17 -3.02 -17.64 -3.60
C SER A 17 -2.83 -16.25 -2.96
N ALA A 18 -2.59 -16.20 -1.66
CA ALA A 18 -2.22 -14.97 -0.98
C ALA A 18 -0.76 -14.62 -1.30
N HIS A 19 -0.54 -13.90 -2.40
CA HIS A 19 0.78 -13.36 -2.72
C HIS A 19 1.02 -12.09 -1.89
N ALA A 20 2.00 -12.13 -0.99
CA ALA A 20 2.44 -10.97 -0.22
C ALA A 20 3.26 -10.02 -1.10
N VAL A 21 2.95 -8.72 -1.06
CA VAL A 21 3.85 -7.69 -1.61
C VAL A 21 5.07 -7.62 -0.70
N LYS A 22 6.26 -7.76 -1.28
CA LYS A 22 7.51 -7.63 -0.53
C LYS A 22 7.86 -6.15 -0.43
N ALA A 23 7.36 -5.46 0.60
CA ALA A 23 7.75 -4.10 0.93
C ALA A 23 8.80 -4.10 2.06
N ARG A 24 9.79 -3.21 1.98
CA ARG A 24 10.73 -2.97 3.09
C ARG A 24 10.12 -2.02 4.11
N SER A 25 10.74 -1.87 5.28
CA SER A 25 10.37 -0.79 6.20
C SER A 25 10.94 0.53 5.69
N CYS A 26 10.17 1.62 5.78
CA CYS A 26 10.65 2.95 5.38
C CYS A 26 11.81 3.42 6.27
N GLU A 27 12.81 4.05 5.66
CA GLU A 27 13.94 4.70 6.31
C GLU A 27 13.58 6.12 6.78
N ASN A 28 14.40 6.71 7.64
CA ASN A 28 14.11 8.01 8.26
C ASN A 28 13.77 9.12 7.25
N LEU A 29 14.49 9.22 6.11
CA LEU A 29 14.21 10.21 5.07
C LEU A 29 12.83 9.98 4.40
N GLU A 30 12.47 8.73 4.17
CA GLU A 30 11.17 8.37 3.59
C GLU A 30 10.03 8.63 4.57
N VAL A 31 10.28 8.33 5.85
CA VAL A 31 9.36 8.65 6.93
C VAL A 31 9.12 10.15 7.00
N GLU A 32 10.19 10.96 7.04
CA GLU A 32 10.12 12.43 7.05
C GLU A 32 9.36 12.98 5.84
N TYR A 33 9.64 12.44 4.65
CA TYR A 33 8.92 12.78 3.43
C TYR A 33 7.41 12.52 3.55
N ILE A 34 7.00 11.34 4.05
CA ILE A 34 5.58 11.03 4.28
C ILE A 34 4.98 12.01 5.30
N LYS A 35 5.71 12.31 6.38
CA LYS A 35 5.25 13.29 7.40
C LYS A 35 5.01 14.66 6.76
N LEU A 36 5.93 15.12 5.92
CA LEU A 36 5.83 16.39 5.23
C LEU A 36 4.60 16.46 4.32
N GLN A 37 4.34 15.41 3.54
CA GLN A 37 3.14 15.36 2.68
C GLN A 37 1.85 15.38 3.50
N LEU A 38 1.83 14.71 4.65
CA LEU A 38 0.71 14.73 5.57
C LEU A 38 0.51 16.14 6.19
N GLN A 39 1.58 16.75 6.71
CA GLN A 39 1.55 18.07 7.36
C GLN A 39 1.17 19.19 6.40
N ASN A 40 1.61 19.10 5.14
CA ASN A 40 1.26 20.06 4.09
C ASN A 40 -0.19 19.91 3.59
N GLY A 41 -0.95 18.92 4.08
CA GLY A 41 -2.32 18.66 3.63
C GLY A 41 -2.38 18.07 2.21
N ASN A 42 -1.27 17.54 1.70
CA ASN A 42 -1.20 16.97 0.36
C ASN A 42 -1.89 15.60 0.28
N LEU A 43 -2.10 14.91 1.40
CA LEU A 43 -2.89 13.68 1.49
C LEU A 43 -4.40 14.00 1.60
N SER A 44 -4.90 14.80 0.67
CA SER A 44 -6.30 15.26 0.61
C SER A 44 -6.97 14.81 -0.69
N GLN A 45 -8.30 14.93 -0.75
CA GLN A 45 -9.12 14.42 -1.86
C GLN A 45 -8.67 14.93 -3.24
N LYS A 46 -8.09 16.14 -3.31
CA LYS A 46 -7.60 16.76 -4.55
C LYS A 46 -6.45 15.98 -5.20
N ASN A 47 -5.65 15.28 -4.40
CA ASN A 47 -4.44 14.58 -4.87
C ASN A 47 -4.64 13.07 -4.91
N ILE A 48 -5.87 12.57 -4.86
CA ILE A 48 -6.15 11.15 -5.06
C ILE A 48 -5.76 10.77 -6.49
N SER A 49 -5.03 9.68 -6.62
CA SER A 49 -4.59 9.14 -7.90
C SER A 49 -5.33 7.85 -8.22
N ASP A 50 -5.77 7.72 -9.48
CA ASP A 50 -6.33 6.47 -10.02
C ASP A 50 -5.25 5.50 -10.51
N ARG A 51 -3.96 5.81 -10.26
CA ARG A 51 -2.87 4.95 -10.68
C ARG A 51 -2.93 3.62 -9.92
N GLU A 52 -2.83 2.52 -10.65
CA GLU A 52 -2.75 1.19 -10.05
C GLU A 52 -1.31 0.65 -10.11
N PHE A 53 -0.80 0.24 -8.95
CA PHE A 53 0.45 -0.52 -8.86
C PHE A 53 0.13 -2.01 -8.84
N LYS A 54 0.40 -2.68 -9.96
CA LYS A 54 0.18 -4.13 -10.06
C LYS A 54 1.08 -4.86 -9.06
N ARG A 55 0.51 -5.87 -8.41
CA ARG A 55 1.21 -6.66 -7.40
C ARG A 55 2.42 -7.37 -8.03
N GLY A 56 3.62 -7.12 -7.51
CA GLY A 56 4.86 -7.75 -7.98
C GLY A 56 5.56 -7.06 -9.15
N THR A 57 5.06 -5.92 -9.65
CA THR A 57 5.78 -5.15 -10.69
C THR A 57 6.87 -4.25 -10.13
N LEU A 58 6.77 -3.89 -8.85
CA LEU A 58 7.77 -3.07 -8.17
C LEU A 58 8.68 -3.94 -7.31
N GLY A 59 9.97 -3.64 -7.35
CA GLY A 59 10.99 -4.25 -6.51
C GLY A 59 10.90 -3.80 -5.05
N ILE A 60 11.62 -4.52 -4.18
CA ILE A 60 11.63 -4.26 -2.73
C ILE A 60 12.19 -2.88 -2.37
N GLU A 61 13.05 -2.31 -3.22
CA GLU A 61 13.63 -0.96 -3.03
C GLU A 61 12.65 0.14 -3.44
N GLU A 62 11.69 -0.18 -4.31
CA GLU A 62 10.71 0.76 -4.87
C GLU A 62 9.48 0.90 -3.99
N VAL A 63 9.32 0.04 -2.96
CA VAL A 63 8.17 0.04 -2.06
C VAL A 63 8.63 -0.05 -0.62
N CYS A 64 8.27 0.96 0.18
CA CYS A 64 8.45 0.90 1.63
C CYS A 64 7.13 1.07 2.37
N GLU A 65 6.99 0.36 3.49
CA GLU A 65 5.88 0.47 4.42
C GLU A 65 6.33 1.16 5.72
N LEU A 66 5.52 2.12 6.15
CA LEU A 66 5.59 2.75 7.46
C LEU A 66 4.36 2.29 8.25
N ARG A 67 4.58 1.32 9.13
CA ARG A 67 3.59 0.85 10.11
C ARG A 67 3.71 1.72 11.36
N SER A 68 2.77 2.65 11.52
CA SER A 68 2.53 3.52 12.69
C SER A 68 3.75 4.03 13.46
N ALA A 69 4.17 5.26 13.13
CA ALA A 69 4.91 6.18 14.01
C ALA A 69 4.53 7.66 13.76
N LEU A 70 3.31 7.90 13.27
CA LEU A 70 2.87 9.17 12.69
C LEU A 70 1.67 9.82 13.40
N GLY A 71 1.28 9.32 14.58
CA GLY A 71 0.25 9.93 15.44
C GLY A 71 -1.14 9.28 15.37
N SER A 72 -1.34 8.26 14.54
CA SER A 72 -2.54 7.41 14.55
C SER A 72 -2.14 5.96 14.37
N ASP A 73 -2.34 5.14 15.40
CA ASP A 73 -2.00 3.71 15.39
C ASP A 73 -2.79 2.93 14.34
N SER A 74 -3.86 3.53 13.83
CA SER A 74 -4.73 2.94 12.82
C SER A 74 -4.34 3.22 11.37
N LEU A 75 -3.37 4.10 11.11
CA LEU A 75 -2.96 4.42 9.73
C LEU A 75 -1.63 3.74 9.38
N ALA A 76 -1.63 3.02 8.26
CA ALA A 76 -0.41 2.52 7.64
C ALA A 76 -0.16 3.26 6.33
N PHE A 77 1.09 3.59 6.08
CA PHE A 77 1.51 4.31 4.89
C PHE A 77 2.40 3.41 4.05
N THR A 78 2.16 3.34 2.74
CA THR A 78 3.05 2.68 1.78
C THR A 78 3.52 3.74 0.78
N LEU A 79 4.84 3.88 0.65
CA LEU A 79 5.45 4.78 -0.32
C LEU A 79 5.89 3.97 -1.54
N PHE A 80 5.38 4.37 -2.70
CA PHE A 80 5.76 3.84 -4.00
C PHE A 80 6.70 4.80 -4.70
N ARG A 81 7.82 4.25 -5.19
CA ARG A 81 8.89 4.98 -5.87
C ARG A 81 9.37 4.16 -7.08
N PRO A 82 8.59 4.16 -8.18
CA PRO A 82 8.93 3.39 -9.35
C PRO A 82 10.30 3.80 -9.90
N LYS A 83 11.16 2.82 -10.14
CA LYS A 83 12.50 3.04 -10.68
C LYS A 83 12.39 3.59 -12.09
N GLY A 84 13.11 4.69 -12.34
CA GLY A 84 13.05 5.41 -13.61
C GLY A 84 12.01 6.53 -13.64
N GLU A 85 11.27 6.74 -12.55
CA GLU A 85 10.36 7.87 -12.39
C GLU A 85 10.88 8.84 -11.31
N SER A 86 10.68 10.14 -11.52
CA SER A 86 10.92 11.18 -10.51
C SER A 86 9.71 11.41 -9.60
N LEU A 87 8.66 10.62 -9.77
CA LEU A 87 7.37 10.76 -9.10
C LEU A 87 7.19 9.65 -8.08
N SER A 88 6.69 10.05 -6.91
CA SER A 88 6.39 9.16 -5.80
C SER A 88 4.90 9.23 -5.48
N TYR A 89 4.39 8.14 -4.91
CA TYR A 89 2.98 8.02 -4.52
C TYR A 89 2.88 7.46 -3.11
N ILE A 90 1.88 7.91 -2.36
CA ILE A 90 1.65 7.48 -0.99
C ILE A 90 0.29 6.84 -0.91
N LEU A 91 0.25 5.56 -0.55
CA LEU A 91 -0.96 4.84 -0.24
C LEU A 91 -1.19 4.86 1.25
N VAL A 92 -2.34 5.39 1.65
CA VAL A 92 -2.77 5.41 3.05
C VAL A 92 -3.79 4.30 3.22
N HIS A 93 -3.47 3.35 4.08
CA HIS A 93 -4.37 2.32 4.56
C HIS A 93 -4.97 2.72 5.89
N ASN A 94 -6.29 2.72 5.97
CA ASN A 94 -7.01 2.86 7.22
C ASN A 94 -7.27 1.47 7.80
N GLY A 95 -6.60 1.14 8.90
CA GLY A 95 -6.75 -0.13 9.61
C GLY A 95 -8.08 -0.29 10.34
N LEU A 96 -8.86 0.79 10.54
CA LEU A 96 -10.17 0.71 11.21
C LEU A 96 -11.26 0.14 10.29
N ASP A 97 -11.28 0.58 9.03
CA ASP A 97 -12.32 0.20 8.05
C ASP A 97 -11.77 -0.61 6.87
N GLY A 98 -10.44 -0.81 6.81
CA GLY A 98 -9.77 -1.53 5.73
C GLY A 98 -9.70 -0.76 4.41
N SER A 99 -10.18 0.49 4.37
CA SER A 99 -10.13 1.32 3.17
C SER A 99 -8.70 1.76 2.87
N PHE A 100 -8.45 2.07 1.60
CA PHE A 100 -7.16 2.61 1.17
C PHE A 100 -7.36 3.69 0.10
N LYS A 101 -6.45 4.66 0.10
CA LYS A 101 -6.43 5.73 -0.90
C LYS A 101 -5.00 6.00 -1.34
N LEU A 102 -4.79 6.04 -2.65
CA LEU A 102 -3.50 6.40 -3.24
C LEU A 102 -3.48 7.91 -3.50
N TYR A 103 -2.41 8.57 -3.08
CA TYR A 103 -2.18 9.99 -3.29
C TYR A 103 -0.93 10.23 -4.12
N GLY A 104 -0.97 11.29 -4.94
CA GLY A 104 0.12 11.73 -5.80
C GLY A 104 -0.37 12.05 -7.22
N PRO A 105 0.56 12.23 -8.16
CA PRO A 105 2.01 12.12 -8.01
C PRO A 105 2.62 13.27 -7.19
N PHE A 106 3.71 12.97 -6.50
CA PHE A 106 4.53 13.93 -5.77
C PHE A 106 5.97 13.88 -6.26
N ILE A 107 6.71 14.99 -6.20
CA ILE A 107 8.12 15.00 -6.60
C ILE A 107 8.94 14.23 -5.56
N GLY A 108 9.61 13.17 -6.00
CA GLY A 108 10.39 12.24 -5.16
C GLY A 108 11.82 12.70 -4.85
N ASN A 109 12.05 14.00 -4.68
CA ASN A 109 13.38 14.52 -4.33
C ASN A 109 13.54 14.59 -2.81
N TYR A 110 14.07 13.54 -2.21
CA TYR A 110 14.63 13.55 -0.85
C TYR A 110 16.12 13.20 -1.01
N THR A 111 16.96 14.25 -1.06
CA THR A 111 18.42 14.13 -1.04
C THR A 111 18.93 14.00 0.39
#